data_AF-A0A0G0K9M4-F1
#
_entry.id   AF-A0A0G0K9M4-F1
#
_cell.length_a   1.000
_cell.length_b   1.000
_cell.length_c   1.000
_cell.angle_alpha   90.00
_cell.angle_beta   90.00
_cell.angle_gamma   90.00
#
_symmetry.space_group_name_H-M   'P 1'
#
loop_
_entity.id
_entity.type
_entity.pdbx_description
1 polymer ?
#
loop_
_entity_poly.entity_id
_entity_poly.type
_entity_poly.pdbx_seq_one_letter_code
_entity_poly.pdbx_strand_id
1 'polypeptide(L)' 'MKNNQKINFAFFGTPDVASETLEILKQNGYIPSLIVTSPDAKSLARSYFCREK' A
#
# COMPACT_ATOMS: atom_id res chain seq x y z
N MET A 1 25.73 -20.10 -11.32
CA MET A 1 24.84 -19.21 -12.09
C MET A 1 23.66 -18.88 -11.18
N LYS A 2 23.47 -17.62 -10.77
CA LYS A 2 22.34 -17.26 -9.89
C LYS A 2 21.08 -17.32 -10.75
N ASN A 3 20.20 -18.27 -10.47
CA ASN A 3 18.87 -18.31 -11.07
C ASN A 3 18.16 -17.02 -10.69
N ASN A 4 17.98 -16.12 -11.66
CA ASN A 4 17.28 -14.86 -11.53
C ASN A 4 15.76 -15.14 -11.45
N GLN A 5 15.35 -15.87 -10.42
CA GLN A 5 13.97 -16.22 -10.12
C GLN A 5 13.27 -14.90 -9.79
N LYS A 6 12.47 -14.40 -10.72
CA LYS A 6 11.62 -13.23 -10.50
C LYS A 6 10.67 -13.62 -9.36
N ILE A 7 10.91 -13.09 -8.16
CA ILE A 7 10.13 -13.46 -6.99
C ILE A 7 8.77 -12.78 -7.13
N ASN A 8 7.75 -13.57 -7.40
CA ASN A 8 6.38 -13.10 -7.44
C ASN A 8 5.80 -13.21 -6.04
N PHE A 9 5.68 -12.07 -5.36
CA PHE A 9 5.06 -11.99 -4.04
C PHE A 9 4.04 -10.86 -3.97
N ALA A 10 3.09 -11.01 -3.06
CA ALA A 10 2.11 -9.99 -2.72
C ALA A 10 2.50 -9.33 -1.39
N PHE A 11 2.42 -8.00 -1.34
CA PHE A 11 2.73 -7.22 -0.16
C PHE A 11 1.43 -6.77 0.51
N PHE A 12 1.25 -7.10 1.79
CA PHE A 12 0.06 -6.76 2.57
C PHE A 12 0.47 -5.78 3.67
N GLY A 13 -0.17 -4.63 3.77
CA GLY A 13 0.19 -3.66 4.79
C GLY A 13 -0.80 -2.51 4.97
N THR A 14 -0.73 -1.86 6.12
CA THR A 14 -1.45 -0.61 6.42
C THR A 14 -0.51 0.56 6.09
N PRO A 15 -0.98 1.63 5.42
CA PRO A 15 -0.11 2.64 4.82
C PRO A 15 0.89 3.30 5.78
N ASP A 16 0.56 3.39 7.07
CA ASP A 16 1.36 4.06 8.10
C ASP A 16 2.76 3.44 8.30
N VAL A 17 2.85 2.11 8.35
CA VAL A 17 4.11 1.37 8.52
C VAL A 17 4.60 0.69 7.24
N ALA A 18 3.70 0.51 6.27
CA ALA A 18 3.98 -0.19 5.03
C ALA A 18 4.84 0.63 4.05
N SER A 19 4.82 1.96 4.15
CA SER A 19 5.51 2.85 3.23
C SER A 19 7.04 2.73 3.32
N GLU A 20 7.59 2.73 4.54
CA GLU A 20 9.05 2.58 4.76
C GLU A 20 9.54 1.21 4.29
N THR A 21 8.79 0.15 4.62
CA THR A 21 9.12 -1.22 4.22
C THR A 21 9.12 -1.38 2.70
N LEU A 22 8.15 -0.79 2.00
CA LEU A 22 8.06 -0.84 0.55
C LEU A 22 9.24 -0.12 -0.12
N GLU A 23 9.70 0.99 0.46
CA GLU A 23 10.87 1.72 -0.04
C GLU A 23 12.15 0.89 0.06
N ILE A 24 12.37 0.22 1.18
CA ILE A 24 13.54 -0.67 1.38
C ILE A 24 13.49 -1.83 0.38
N LEU A 25 12.33 -2.45 0.16
CA LEU A 25 12.16 -3.54 -0.81
C LEU A 25 12.49 -3.08 -2.24
N LYS A 26 12.02 -1.89 -2.62
CA LYS A 26 12.32 -1.26 -3.92
C LYS A 26 13.82 -1.01 -4.09
N GLN A 27 14.49 -0.46 -3.08
CA GLN A 27 15.94 -0.21 -3.10
C GLN A 27 16.75 -1.51 -3.27
N ASN A 28 16.26 -2.61 -2.70
CA ASN A 28 16.89 -3.93 -2.81
C ASN A 28 16.48 -4.71 -4.09
N GLY A 29 15.68 -4.12 -4.99
CA GLY A 29 15.27 -4.73 -6.25
C GLY A 29 14.13 -5.75 -6.13
N TYR A 30 13.45 -5.82 -4.99
CA TYR A 30 12.28 -6.67 -4.78
C TYR A 30 11.01 -5.88 -5.06
N ILE A 31 10.44 -6.06 -6.26
CA ILE A 31 9.20 -5.39 -6.67
C ILE A 31 8.03 -6.37 -6.49
N PRO A 32 7.08 -6.11 -5.57
CA PRO A 32 5.90 -6.94 -5.42
C PRO A 32 5.02 -6.84 -6.67
N SER A 33 4.38 -7.95 -7.04
CA SER A 33 3.44 -7.97 -8.19
C SER A 33 2.04 -7.47 -7.80
N LEU A 34 1.72 -7.46 -6.51
CA LEU A 34 0.43 -7.08 -5.97
C LEU A 34 0.65 -6.41 -4.61
N ILE A 35 0.03 -5.26 -4.41
CA ILE A 35 0.03 -4.55 -3.13
C ILE A 35 -1.41 -4.54 -2.62
N VAL A 36 -1.63 -5.13 -1.45
CA VAL A 36 -2.91 -5.19 -0.76
C VAL A 36 -2.81 -4.26 0.44
N THR A 37 -3.49 -3.12 0.33
CA THR A 37 -3.62 -2.15 1.43
C THR A 37 -5.04 -2.11 1.93
N SER A 38 -5.21 -1.80 3.20
CA SER A 38 -6.52 -1.39 3.72
C SER A 38 -7.05 -0.22 2.89
N PRO A 39 -8.35 -0.21 2.55
CA PRO A 39 -8.95 0.91 1.84
C PRO A 39 -8.71 2.19 2.65
N ASP A 40 -8.31 3.26 1.95
CA ASP A 40 -8.12 4.57 2.56
C ASP A 40 -9.36 4.91 3.38
N ALA A 41 -9.17 5.12 4.68
CA ALA A 41 -10.23 5.49 5.59
C ALA A 41 -10.66 6.90 5.19
N LYS A 42 -11.62 6.98 4.27
CA LYS A 42 -12.25 8.23 3.89
C LYS A 42 -12.88 8.81 5.15
N SER A 43 -12.14 9.70 5.81
CA SER A 43 -12.63 10.59 6.85
C SER A 43 -13.93 11.19 6.30
N LEU A 44 -15.04 10.91 6.97
CA LEU A 44 -16.36 11.39 6.62
C LEU A 44 -16.44 12.92 6.80
N ALA A 45 -15.74 13.69 5.97
CA ALA A 45 -15.94 15.13 5.80
C ALA A 45 -17.07 15.42 4.78
N ARG A 46 -18.14 14.61 4.80
CA ARG A 46 -19.34 14.78 3.95
C ARG A 46 -20.65 14.66 4.73
N SER A 47 -20.65 14.90 6.04
CA SER A 47 -21.90 14.87 6.84
C SER A 47 -22.43 16.23 7.31
N TYR A 48 -21.71 17.35 7.14
CA TYR A 48 -22.17 18.65 7.65
C TYR A 48 -22.35 19.77 6.61
N PHE A 49 -22.40 19.45 5.31
CA PHE A 49 -22.68 20.46 4.26
C PHE A 49 -24.16 20.50 3.80
N CYS A 50 -25.07 19.75 4.40
CA CYS A 50 -26.50 19.85 4.07
C CYS A 50 -27.39 19.70 5.30
N ARG A 51 -27.66 20.83 5.95
CA ARG A 51 -29.00 21.11 6.47
C ARG A 51 -29.22 22.63 6.57
N GLU A 52 -29.50 23.25 5.43
CA GLU A 52 -30.45 24.37 5.44
C GLU A 52 -31.83 23.74 5.69
N LYS A 53 -32.45 24.09 6.82
CA LYS A 53 -33.90 24.18 7.08
C LYS A 53 -34.11 24.58 8.53
#